data_AF-A0AAD9PVC9-F1
#
_entry.id   AF-A0AAD9PVC9-F1
#
_cell.length_a   1.000
_cell.length_b   1.000
_cell.length_c   1.000
_cell.angle_alpha   90.00
_cell.angle_beta   90.00
_cell.angle_gamma   90.00
#
_symmetry.space_group_name_H-M   'P 1'
#
loop_
_entity.id
_entity.type
_entity.pdbx_description
1 polymer ?
#
loop_
_entity_poly.entity_id
_entity_poly.type
_entity_poly.pdbx_seq_one_letter_code
_entity_poly.pdbx_strand_id
1 'polypeptide(L)'
;MADDCDFLAGGDLDAILDMLEADEGVEEEFNIEVENVSTKNVQKLQIVCEKCGKKYKTKGGYERQQATKHNRDISCVQYLGGYVLHKLHKNHATKQSAESQQAMAILKAGKSETNNAQNLISSVTRGGLWFFTQPAQKVFCQTELIYREFSSLDGLKQVDIPSIICKSVTDSTILTQYGTMISEAELQPVSRVTKSLLYSIINLYVRVRSFSLAKDIIEKYMANAKKNKAKALCKEISRKCDNAEEDRQD
;
A
#
# COMPACT_ATOMS: atom_id res chain seq x y z
N MET A 1 47.01 16.57 33.80
CA MET A 1 45.97 16.85 34.81
C MET A 1 44.79 15.96 34.49
N ALA A 2 44.23 15.36 35.54
CA ALA A 2 43.37 14.17 35.54
C ALA A 2 42.03 14.32 34.83
N ASP A 3 41.46 13.20 34.40
CA ASP A 3 40.02 12.98 34.55
C ASP A 3 39.77 11.48 34.83
N ASP A 4 39.30 11.22 36.05
CA ASP A 4 38.93 9.91 36.60
C ASP A 4 37.45 9.65 36.31
N CYS A 5 37.14 8.45 35.82
CA CYS A 5 35.77 7.92 35.80
C CYS A 5 35.84 6.44 36.25
N ASP A 6 35.91 6.23 37.55
CA ASP A 6 35.63 4.94 38.19
C ASP A 6 34.11 4.80 38.36
N PHE A 7 33.49 3.97 37.52
CA PHE A 7 32.10 3.55 37.67
C PHE A 7 32.04 2.06 37.98
N LEU A 8 31.80 1.79 39.26
CA LEU A 8 31.23 0.57 39.87
C LEU A 8 32.11 -0.70 39.83
N ALA A 9 32.78 -0.93 40.95
CA ALA A 9 33.39 -2.19 41.33
C ALA A 9 32.33 -3.29 41.55
N GLY A 10 32.70 -4.52 41.17
CA GLY A 10 31.84 -5.70 41.02
C GLY A 10 31.31 -6.35 42.30
N GLY A 11 30.88 -5.58 43.29
CA GLY A 11 30.19 -6.07 44.48
C GLY A 11 28.66 -6.04 44.39
N ASP A 12 28.10 -5.33 43.41
CA ASP A 12 26.64 -5.09 43.29
C ASP A 12 25.94 -6.07 42.35
N LEU A 13 26.71 -6.89 41.61
CA LEU A 13 26.17 -7.86 40.64
C LEU A 13 25.70 -9.15 41.33
N ASP A 14 26.45 -9.62 42.34
CA ASP A 14 26.12 -10.83 43.07
C ASP A 14 24.85 -10.64 43.93
N ALA A 15 24.66 -9.44 44.49
CA ALA A 15 23.43 -9.09 45.21
C ALA A 15 22.19 -9.05 44.28
N ILE A 16 22.37 -8.67 43.02
CA ILE A 16 21.29 -8.72 42.01
C ILE A 16 21.01 -10.16 41.58
N LEU A 17 22.04 -11.01 41.51
CA LEU A 17 21.89 -12.43 41.17
C LEU A 17 21.15 -13.19 42.28
N ASP A 18 21.51 -12.96 43.55
CA ASP A 18 20.85 -13.57 44.71
C ASP A 18 19.38 -13.12 44.85
N MET A 19 19.04 -11.88 44.44
CA MET A 19 17.65 -11.40 44.40
C MET A 19 16.83 -12.06 43.27
N LEU A 20 17.46 -12.46 42.17
CA LEU A 20 16.80 -13.12 41.04
C LEU A 20 16.65 -14.63 41.24
N GLU A 21 17.53 -15.26 42.02
CA GLU A 21 17.44 -16.69 42.37
C GLU A 21 16.43 -16.97 43.51
N ALA A 22 15.98 -15.94 44.24
CA ALA A 22 15.02 -16.07 45.33
C ALA A 22 13.54 -16.02 44.89
N ASP A 23 13.25 -15.82 43.59
CA ASP A 23 11.89 -15.70 43.06
C ASP A 23 11.51 -16.96 42.27
N GLU A 24 10.93 -17.95 42.98
CA GLU A 24 10.51 -19.26 42.44
C GLU A 24 9.49 -19.17 41.27
N GLY A 25 9.01 -17.97 40.90
CA GLY A 25 8.13 -17.75 39.75
C GLY A 25 8.82 -17.48 38.41
N VAL A 26 10.11 -17.12 38.40
CA VAL A 26 10.81 -16.70 37.17
C VAL A 26 11.24 -17.90 36.32
N GLU A 27 11.56 -19.03 36.94
CA GLU A 27 11.83 -20.28 36.22
C GLU A 27 10.59 -20.83 35.51
N GLU A 28 9.39 -20.70 36.10
CA GLU A 28 8.14 -21.12 35.44
C GLU A 28 7.80 -20.22 34.26
N GLU A 29 7.97 -18.89 34.38
CA GLU A 29 7.74 -17.95 33.27
C GLU A 29 8.78 -18.13 32.14
N PHE A 30 10.04 -18.40 32.49
CA PHE A 30 11.09 -18.72 31.52
C PHE A 30 10.85 -20.08 30.84
N ASN A 31 10.43 -21.09 31.59
CA ASN A 31 10.11 -22.41 31.03
C ASN A 31 8.85 -22.38 30.15
N ILE A 32 7.85 -21.55 30.45
CA ILE A 32 6.69 -21.32 29.56
C ILE A 32 7.13 -20.63 28.27
N GLU A 33 7.99 -19.61 28.34
CA GLU A 33 8.53 -18.93 27.15
C GLU A 33 9.41 -19.90 26.34
N VAL A 34 10.21 -20.74 26.99
CA VAL A 34 11.11 -21.73 26.37
C VAL A 34 10.34 -22.95 25.82
N GLU A 35 9.26 -23.43 26.44
CA GLU A 35 8.36 -24.44 25.85
C GLU A 35 7.56 -23.88 24.67
N ASN A 36 7.12 -22.62 24.74
CA ASN A 36 6.49 -21.93 23.60
C ASN A 36 7.46 -21.71 22.42
N VAL A 37 8.76 -21.64 22.71
CA VAL A 37 9.85 -21.58 21.70
C VAL A 37 10.27 -22.98 21.22
N SER A 38 10.29 -24.01 22.09
CA SER A 38 10.76 -25.37 21.78
C SER A 38 9.71 -26.29 21.15
N THR A 39 8.41 -26.08 21.39
CA THR A 39 7.34 -26.90 20.78
C THR A 39 7.12 -26.59 19.28
N LYS A 40 7.77 -25.55 18.75
CA LYS A 40 7.90 -25.38 17.30
C LYS A 40 9.16 -26.09 16.82
N ASN A 41 9.00 -27.40 16.66
CA ASN A 41 9.79 -28.23 15.74
C ASN A 41 10.32 -27.38 14.58
N VAL A 42 11.64 -27.42 14.41
CA VAL A 42 12.41 -26.75 13.36
C VAL A 42 12.00 -27.26 11.97
N GLN A 43 10.85 -26.78 11.50
CA GLN A 43 10.56 -26.62 10.09
C GLN A 43 10.54 -25.11 9.87
N LYS A 44 11.45 -24.61 9.03
CA LYS A 44 11.42 -23.21 8.53
C LYS A 44 10.04 -22.94 7.93
N LEU A 45 9.09 -22.47 8.75
CA LEU A 45 7.77 -22.05 8.31
C LEU A 45 7.97 -20.77 7.49
N GLN A 46 8.10 -21.00 6.19
CA GLN A 46 8.28 -19.96 5.21
C GLN A 46 6.96 -19.18 5.11
N ILE A 47 6.93 -17.96 5.67
CA ILE A 47 5.72 -17.13 5.68
C ILE A 47 5.48 -16.65 4.25
N VAL A 48 4.39 -17.09 3.62
CA VAL A 48 4.03 -16.65 2.27
C VAL A 48 2.98 -15.56 2.38
N CYS A 49 3.21 -14.43 1.72
CA CYS A 49 2.20 -13.38 1.62
C CYS A 49 1.13 -13.79 0.61
N GLU A 50 -0.10 -14.01 1.08
CA GLU A 50 -1.26 -14.36 0.23
C GLU A 50 -1.52 -13.33 -0.89
N LYS A 51 -1.20 -12.05 -0.64
CA LYS A 51 -1.44 -10.95 -1.57
C LYS A 51 -0.43 -10.86 -2.72
N CYS A 52 0.78 -11.40 -2.56
CA CYS A 52 1.83 -11.29 -3.61
C CYS A 52 2.68 -12.54 -3.81
N GLY A 53 2.36 -13.65 -3.15
CA GLY A 53 3.09 -14.92 -3.23
C GLY A 53 4.53 -14.88 -2.70
N LYS A 54 5.01 -13.73 -2.20
CA LYS A 54 6.39 -13.58 -1.73
C LYS A 54 6.61 -14.32 -0.43
N LYS A 55 7.75 -15.00 -0.36
CA LYS A 55 8.14 -15.84 0.76
C LYS A 55 9.08 -15.08 1.70
N TYR A 56 8.81 -15.13 2.99
CA TYR A 56 9.53 -14.40 4.03
C TYR A 56 10.10 -15.37 5.06
N LYS A 57 11.32 -15.06 5.52
CA LYS A 57 12.03 -15.85 6.53
C LYS A 57 11.66 -15.46 7.96
N THR A 58 11.09 -14.27 8.16
CA THR A 58 10.77 -13.72 9.49
C THR A 58 9.43 -12.99 9.48
N LYS A 59 8.72 -13.02 10.62
CA LYS A 59 7.46 -12.30 10.83
C LYS A 59 7.62 -10.79 10.66
N GLY A 60 8.67 -10.20 11.24
CA GLY A 60 8.96 -8.77 11.07
C GLY A 60 9.28 -8.36 9.61
N GLY A 61 9.89 -9.24 8.82
CA GLY A 61 10.09 -9.01 7.38
C GLY A 61 8.76 -8.99 6.60
N TYR A 62 7.84 -9.90 6.95
CA TYR A 62 6.50 -9.95 6.42
C TYR A 62 5.67 -8.70 6.80
N GLU A 63 5.69 -8.30 8.07
CA GLU A 63 4.96 -7.13 8.58
C GLU A 63 5.43 -5.82 7.93
N ARG A 64 6.75 -5.61 7.78
CA ARG A 64 7.29 -4.44 7.08
C ARG A 64 6.85 -4.40 5.61
N GLN A 65 6.85 -5.54 4.93
CA GLN A 65 6.32 -5.63 3.56
C GLN A 65 4.82 -5.31 3.54
N GLN A 66 4.05 -5.83 4.48
CA GLN A 66 2.61 -5.63 4.59
C GLN A 66 2.27 -4.14 4.79
N ALA A 67 2.98 -3.46 5.69
CA ALA A 67 2.81 -2.03 5.92
C ALA A 67 3.26 -1.18 4.70
N THR A 68 4.43 -1.47 4.14
CA THR A 68 5.05 -0.59 3.12
C THR A 68 4.41 -0.73 1.74
N LYS A 69 4.02 -1.96 1.37
CA LYS A 69 3.45 -2.24 0.05
C LYS A 69 1.95 -2.47 0.13
N HIS A 70 1.47 -3.41 0.96
CA HIS A 70 0.05 -3.77 0.92
C HIS A 70 -0.89 -2.73 1.54
N ASN A 71 -0.56 -2.14 2.69
CA ASN A 71 -1.42 -1.13 3.33
C ASN A 71 -1.37 0.23 2.60
N ARG A 72 -0.20 0.60 2.08
CA ARG A 72 -0.05 1.77 1.21
C ARG A 72 -0.80 1.60 -0.12
N ASP A 73 -0.71 0.43 -0.74
CA ASP A 73 -1.42 0.12 -1.99
C ASP A 73 -2.94 0.17 -1.78
N ILE A 74 -3.45 -0.39 -0.68
CA ILE A 74 -4.88 -0.31 -0.34
C ILE A 74 -5.32 1.13 -0.12
N SER A 75 -4.51 1.96 0.56
CA SER A 75 -4.86 3.36 0.80
C SER A 75 -4.90 4.19 -0.50
N CYS A 76 -3.99 3.92 -1.44
CA CYS A 76 -3.99 4.54 -2.77
C CYS A 76 -5.22 4.10 -3.59
N VAL A 77 -5.50 2.79 -3.61
CA VAL A 77 -6.69 2.24 -4.25
C VAL A 77 -7.95 2.85 -3.66
N GLN A 78 -7.98 3.04 -2.34
CA GLN A 78 -9.08 3.69 -1.65
C GLN A 78 -9.24 5.15 -2.07
N TYR A 79 -8.17 5.92 -2.05
CA TYR A 79 -8.22 7.30 -2.50
C TYR A 79 -8.75 7.42 -3.94
N LEU A 80 -8.20 6.65 -4.87
CA LEU A 80 -8.61 6.66 -6.27
C LEU A 80 -10.04 6.15 -6.48
N GLY A 81 -10.41 5.04 -5.84
CA GLY A 81 -11.74 4.45 -5.94
C GLY A 81 -12.83 5.38 -5.42
N GLY A 82 -12.60 6.01 -4.26
CA GLY A 82 -13.49 7.01 -3.69
C GLY A 82 -13.70 8.22 -4.61
N TYR A 83 -12.64 8.69 -5.26
CA TYR A 83 -12.73 9.76 -6.26
C TYR A 83 -13.55 9.33 -7.48
N VAL A 84 -13.29 8.14 -8.03
CA VAL A 84 -13.98 7.61 -9.22
C VAL A 84 -15.49 7.51 -9.00
N LEU A 85 -15.92 6.88 -7.90
CA LEU A 85 -17.34 6.72 -7.59
C LEU A 85 -18.03 8.07 -7.40
N HIS A 86 -17.42 8.97 -6.61
CA HIS A 86 -17.99 10.30 -6.38
C HIS A 86 -18.10 11.12 -7.68
N LYS A 87 -17.05 11.10 -8.52
CA LYS A 87 -17.01 11.83 -9.79
C LYS A 87 -18.09 11.32 -10.75
N LEU A 88 -18.26 10.01 -10.89
CA LEU A 88 -19.29 9.43 -11.74
C LEU A 88 -20.69 9.73 -11.20
N HIS A 89 -20.90 9.65 -9.89
CA HIS A 89 -22.20 9.97 -9.30
C HIS A 89 -22.58 11.43 -9.56
N LYS A 90 -21.64 12.37 -9.37
CA LYS A 90 -21.84 13.79 -9.69
C LYS A 90 -22.15 14.01 -11.18
N ASN A 91 -21.48 13.29 -12.08
CA ASN A 91 -21.74 13.38 -13.52
C ASN A 91 -23.13 12.86 -13.91
N HIS A 92 -23.67 11.89 -13.16
CA HIS A 92 -25.02 11.36 -13.39
C HIS A 92 -26.10 12.24 -12.74
N ALA A 93 -25.81 12.88 -11.62
CA ALA A 93 -26.72 13.80 -10.95
C ALA A 93 -27.16 14.98 -11.85
N THR A 94 -26.32 15.40 -12.80
CA THR A 94 -26.65 16.51 -13.72
C THR A 94 -27.58 16.12 -14.87
N LYS A 95 -27.76 14.83 -15.17
CA LYS A 95 -28.45 14.36 -16.39
C LYS A 95 -29.93 14.03 -16.22
N GLN A 96 -30.40 13.87 -14.97
CA GLN A 96 -31.81 13.61 -14.59
C GLN A 96 -32.60 12.54 -15.39
N SER A 97 -31.95 11.65 -16.14
CA SER A 97 -32.62 10.56 -16.86
C SER A 97 -32.83 9.32 -15.98
N ALA A 98 -33.78 8.45 -16.35
CA ALA A 98 -34.01 7.18 -15.66
C ALA A 98 -32.76 6.28 -15.62
N GLU A 99 -32.01 6.20 -16.72
CA GLU A 99 -30.72 5.49 -16.77
C GLU A 99 -29.71 6.11 -15.79
N SER A 100 -29.71 7.43 -15.66
CA SER A 100 -28.84 8.15 -14.74
C SER A 100 -29.20 7.86 -13.28
N GLN A 101 -30.49 7.80 -12.95
CA GLN A 101 -30.97 7.43 -11.62
C GLN A 101 -30.58 5.99 -11.25
N GLN A 102 -30.74 5.04 -12.18
CA GLN A 102 -30.28 3.66 -12.01
C GLN A 102 -28.76 3.60 -11.77
N ALA A 103 -27.98 4.33 -12.56
CA ALA A 103 -26.54 4.40 -12.37
C ALA A 103 -26.15 5.00 -11.00
N MET A 104 -26.85 6.05 -10.57
CA MET A 104 -26.64 6.64 -9.24
C MET A 104 -26.96 5.67 -8.11
N ALA A 105 -28.02 4.86 -8.23
CA ALA A 105 -28.36 3.85 -7.22
C ALA A 105 -27.24 2.81 -7.04
N ILE A 106 -26.67 2.30 -8.14
CA ILE A 106 -25.52 1.37 -8.09
C ILE A 106 -24.30 2.06 -7.46
N LEU A 107 -24.00 3.30 -7.86
CA LEU A 107 -22.86 4.05 -7.30
C LEU A 107 -23.02 4.33 -5.80
N LYS A 108 -24.25 4.58 -5.34
CA LYS A 108 -24.58 4.74 -3.92
C LYS A 108 -24.45 3.43 -3.14
N ALA A 109 -24.85 2.29 -3.71
CA ALA A 109 -24.60 0.98 -3.08
C ALA A 109 -23.10 0.69 -2.93
N GLY A 110 -22.27 1.26 -3.82
CA GLY A 110 -20.82 1.25 -3.66
C GLY A 110 -20.29 2.16 -2.55
N LYS A 111 -21.06 3.14 -2.06
CA LYS A 111 -20.64 4.10 -1.02
C LYS A 111 -20.85 3.49 0.37
N SER A 112 -19.88 3.69 1.26
CA SER A 112 -20.02 3.39 2.69
C SER A 112 -20.21 4.69 3.48
N GLU A 113 -21.03 4.64 4.54
CA GLU A 113 -21.18 5.75 5.48
C GLU A 113 -20.12 5.71 6.60
N THR A 114 -19.46 4.56 6.81
CA THR A 114 -18.47 4.38 7.87
C THR A 114 -17.05 4.29 7.32
N ASN A 115 -16.08 4.78 8.10
CA ASN A 115 -14.67 4.87 7.70
C ASN A 115 -13.84 3.66 8.16
N ASN A 116 -14.47 2.54 8.55
CA ASN A 116 -13.93 1.47 9.41
C ASN A 116 -12.71 0.66 8.88
N ALA A 117 -11.99 1.17 7.87
CA ALA A 117 -10.66 0.74 7.45
C ALA A 117 -10.00 1.74 6.46
N GLN A 118 -10.54 2.96 6.32
CA GLN A 118 -10.20 3.95 5.28
C GLN A 118 -9.59 5.22 5.89
N ASN A 119 -8.67 5.04 6.85
CA ASN A 119 -8.11 6.10 7.71
C ASN A 119 -7.39 7.21 6.93
N LEU A 120 -6.81 6.91 5.77
CA LEU A 120 -6.19 7.95 4.94
C LEU A 120 -7.25 8.90 4.38
N ILE A 121 -8.38 8.35 3.90
CA ILE A 121 -9.48 9.14 3.33
C ILE A 121 -10.00 10.10 4.39
N SER A 122 -10.29 9.64 5.61
CA SER A 122 -10.81 10.51 6.68
C SER A 122 -9.88 11.69 7.00
N SER A 123 -8.56 11.50 6.96
CA SER A 123 -7.60 12.58 7.20
C SER A 123 -7.46 13.58 6.05
N VAL A 124 -7.75 13.19 4.80
CA VAL A 124 -7.53 14.04 3.61
C VAL A 124 -8.82 14.57 2.97
N THR A 125 -9.99 14.07 3.37
CA THR A 125 -11.25 14.55 2.79
C THR A 125 -11.57 15.99 3.17
N ARG A 126 -12.09 16.76 2.20
CA ARG A 126 -12.78 18.03 2.41
C ARG A 126 -14.23 17.96 1.91
N GLY A 127 -14.87 16.79 2.04
CA GLY A 127 -16.24 16.51 1.57
C GLY A 127 -16.38 16.02 0.11
N GLY A 128 -15.29 15.87 -0.64
CA GLY A 128 -15.30 15.45 -2.05
C GLY A 128 -14.86 14.01 -2.35
N LEU A 129 -14.61 13.19 -1.32
CA LEU A 129 -14.13 11.81 -1.47
C LEU A 129 -15.09 10.86 -0.76
N TRP A 130 -15.48 9.77 -1.43
CA TRP A 130 -16.37 8.78 -0.85
C TRP A 130 -15.58 7.64 -0.22
N PHE A 131 -15.99 7.25 0.99
CA PHE A 131 -15.72 5.90 1.48
C PHE A 131 -16.58 4.93 0.68
N PHE A 132 -16.06 3.74 0.44
CA PHE A 132 -16.78 2.73 -0.33
C PHE A 132 -16.79 1.37 0.36
N THR A 133 -17.73 0.53 -0.04
CA THR A 133 -18.04 -0.77 0.56
C THR A 133 -16.99 -1.83 0.22
N GLN A 134 -17.00 -2.96 0.93
CA GLN A 134 -16.06 -4.06 0.67
C GLN A 134 -16.16 -4.62 -0.77
N PRO A 135 -17.35 -4.79 -1.39
CA PRO A 135 -17.46 -5.18 -2.79
C PRO A 135 -16.78 -4.18 -3.73
N ALA A 136 -17.04 -2.88 -3.55
CA ALA A 136 -16.38 -1.83 -4.33
C ALA A 136 -14.84 -1.84 -4.14
N GLN A 137 -14.37 -2.13 -2.92
CA GLN A 137 -12.93 -2.28 -2.66
C GLN A 137 -12.32 -3.40 -3.47
N LYS A 138 -12.97 -4.56 -3.50
CA LYS A 138 -12.47 -5.72 -4.23
C LYS A 138 -12.46 -5.47 -5.73
N VAL A 139 -13.45 -4.75 -6.28
CA VAL A 139 -13.44 -4.31 -7.68
C VAL A 139 -12.19 -3.48 -7.99
N PHE A 140 -11.90 -2.44 -7.21
CA PHE A 140 -10.75 -1.59 -7.46
C PHE A 140 -9.41 -2.29 -7.18
N CYS A 141 -9.31 -3.11 -6.14
CA CYS A 141 -8.11 -3.90 -5.85
C CYS A 141 -7.79 -4.88 -6.99
N GLN A 142 -8.79 -5.61 -7.50
CA GLN A 142 -8.58 -6.53 -8.61
C GLN A 142 -8.22 -5.78 -9.91
N THR A 143 -8.82 -4.61 -10.14
CA THR A 143 -8.46 -3.73 -11.26
C THR A 143 -7.01 -3.25 -11.14
N GLU A 144 -6.56 -2.88 -9.95
CA GLU A 144 -5.15 -2.47 -9.70
C GLU A 144 -4.18 -3.64 -9.89
N LEU A 145 -4.56 -4.87 -9.51
CA LEU A 145 -3.74 -6.05 -9.78
C LEU A 145 -3.56 -6.25 -11.29
N ILE A 146 -4.65 -6.22 -12.05
CA ILE A 146 -4.60 -6.29 -13.51
C ILE A 146 -3.76 -5.14 -14.07
N TYR A 147 -3.98 -3.91 -13.62
CA TYR A 147 -3.20 -2.76 -14.05
C TYR A 147 -1.69 -2.97 -13.87
N ARG A 148 -1.28 -3.53 -12.72
CA ARG A 148 0.13 -3.79 -12.40
C ARG A 148 0.74 -4.87 -13.27
N GLU A 149 0.00 -5.90 -13.64
CA GLU A 149 0.48 -6.92 -14.58
C GLU A 149 0.92 -6.27 -15.91
N PHE A 150 0.15 -5.31 -16.41
CA PHE A 150 0.45 -4.60 -17.65
C PHE A 150 1.49 -3.49 -17.48
N SER A 151 1.69 -2.95 -16.26
CA SER A 151 2.63 -1.87 -16.00
C SER A 151 3.98 -2.30 -15.40
N SER A 152 4.18 -3.59 -15.09
CA SER A 152 5.41 -4.11 -14.47
C SER A 152 6.56 -4.38 -15.45
N LEU A 153 6.44 -3.94 -16.70
CA LEU A 153 7.45 -4.14 -17.73
C LEU A 153 8.62 -3.17 -17.54
N ASP A 154 9.85 -3.72 -17.50
CA ASP A 154 11.07 -2.91 -17.48
C ASP A 154 11.14 -2.03 -18.73
N GLY A 155 11.34 -0.73 -18.53
CA GLY A 155 11.34 0.24 -19.62
C GLY A 155 9.95 0.57 -20.18
N LEU A 156 8.90 0.52 -19.35
CA LEU A 156 7.54 0.90 -19.70
C LEU A 156 7.49 2.25 -20.46
N LYS A 157 7.25 2.18 -21.78
CA LYS A 157 7.07 3.37 -22.63
C LYS A 157 5.62 3.84 -22.68
N GLN A 158 4.69 2.89 -22.62
CA GLN A 158 3.26 3.15 -22.77
C GLN A 158 2.46 2.14 -21.95
N VAL A 159 1.35 2.59 -21.37
CA VAL A 159 0.36 1.74 -20.71
C VAL A 159 -0.72 1.35 -21.71
N ASP A 160 -0.94 0.05 -21.88
CA ASP A 160 -2.02 -0.47 -22.73
C ASP A 160 -3.38 -0.39 -22.00
N ILE A 161 -3.94 0.83 -21.97
CA ILE A 161 -5.22 1.12 -21.34
C ILE A 161 -6.37 0.25 -21.91
N PRO A 162 -6.53 0.10 -23.24
CA PRO A 162 -7.59 -0.73 -23.80
C PRO A 162 -7.55 -2.18 -23.31
N SER A 163 -6.37 -2.82 -23.31
CA SER A 163 -6.25 -4.21 -22.86
C SER A 163 -6.53 -4.37 -21.37
N ILE A 164 -6.07 -3.42 -20.53
CA ILE A 164 -6.38 -3.40 -19.10
C ILE A 164 -7.89 -3.32 -18.90
N ILE A 165 -8.57 -2.36 -19.54
CA ILE A 165 -10.01 -2.20 -19.41
C ILE A 165 -10.73 -3.47 -19.87
N CYS A 166 -10.37 -4.01 -21.03
CA CYS A 166 -10.97 -5.21 -21.59
C CYS A 166 -10.87 -6.40 -20.62
N LYS A 167 -9.67 -6.67 -20.11
CA LYS A 167 -9.44 -7.75 -19.14
C LYS A 167 -10.23 -7.53 -17.85
N SER A 168 -10.25 -6.29 -17.35
CA SER A 168 -10.96 -5.95 -16.10
C SER A 168 -12.48 -6.08 -16.21
N VAL A 169 -13.11 -5.70 -17.34
CA VAL A 169 -14.58 -5.83 -17.47
C VAL A 169 -15.04 -7.27 -17.69
N THR A 170 -14.13 -8.17 -18.09
CA THR A 170 -14.40 -9.62 -18.24
C THR A 170 -13.96 -10.45 -17.04
N ASP A 171 -13.26 -9.85 -16.07
CA ASP A 171 -12.74 -10.56 -14.90
C ASP A 171 -13.88 -11.04 -13.99
N SER A 172 -13.88 -12.33 -13.67
CA SER A 172 -14.95 -12.97 -12.90
C SER A 172 -15.07 -12.44 -11.47
N THR A 173 -13.95 -12.05 -10.86
CA THR A 173 -13.94 -11.49 -9.49
C THR A 173 -14.57 -10.10 -9.51
N ILE A 174 -14.16 -9.25 -10.46
CA ILE A 174 -14.76 -7.91 -10.65
C ILE A 174 -16.26 -8.04 -10.91
N LEU A 175 -16.67 -8.92 -11.83
CA LEU A 175 -18.07 -9.12 -12.17
C LEU A 175 -18.91 -9.60 -10.98
N THR A 176 -18.37 -10.53 -10.18
CA THR A 176 -19.06 -11.04 -8.99
C THR A 176 -19.27 -9.95 -7.94
N GLN A 177 -18.21 -9.18 -7.63
CA GLN A 177 -18.29 -8.13 -6.62
C GLN A 177 -19.14 -6.94 -7.07
N TYR A 178 -19.06 -6.58 -8.35
CA TYR A 178 -19.97 -5.60 -8.94
C TYR A 178 -21.42 -6.11 -8.95
N GLY A 179 -21.63 -7.41 -9.19
CA GLY A 179 -22.90 -8.11 -9.01
C GLY A 179 -23.51 -7.87 -7.63
N THR A 180 -22.71 -8.01 -6.57
CA THR A 180 -23.13 -7.69 -5.20
C THR A 180 -23.59 -6.25 -5.05
N MET A 181 -22.83 -5.27 -5.59
CA MET A 181 -23.24 -3.85 -5.55
C MET A 181 -24.56 -3.59 -6.26
N ILE A 182 -24.84 -4.31 -7.36
CA ILE A 182 -26.11 -4.19 -8.09
C ILE A 182 -27.27 -4.73 -7.25
N SER A 183 -27.08 -5.87 -6.59
CA SER A 183 -28.09 -6.48 -5.72
C SER A 183 -28.43 -5.61 -4.51
N GLU A 184 -27.46 -4.80 -4.04
CA GLU A 184 -27.63 -3.86 -2.93
C GLU A 184 -28.20 -2.49 -3.38
N ALA A 185 -28.37 -2.27 -4.69
CA ALA A 185 -28.91 -1.01 -5.20
C ALA A 185 -30.42 -0.90 -4.96
N GLU A 186 -30.87 0.30 -4.58
CA GLU A 186 -32.29 0.62 -4.33
C GLU A 186 -33.19 0.41 -5.55
N LEU A 187 -32.62 0.45 -6.75
CA LEU A 187 -33.33 0.32 -8.03
C LEU A 187 -32.81 -0.91 -8.78
N GLN A 188 -33.72 -1.67 -9.39
CA GLN A 188 -33.37 -2.75 -10.32
C GLN A 188 -32.87 -2.15 -11.64
N PRO A 189 -31.56 -2.21 -11.94
CA PRO A 189 -31.01 -1.53 -13.09
C PRO A 189 -31.10 -2.41 -14.34
N VAL A 190 -31.34 -1.78 -15.50
CA VAL A 190 -31.39 -2.50 -16.77
C VAL A 190 -29.98 -2.95 -17.17
N SER A 191 -29.85 -4.16 -17.72
CA SER A 191 -28.56 -4.78 -18.10
C SER A 191 -27.62 -3.86 -18.88
N ARG A 192 -28.17 -3.03 -19.80
CA ARG A 192 -27.41 -2.05 -20.57
C ARG A 192 -26.72 -1.01 -19.69
N VAL A 193 -27.46 -0.43 -18.73
CA VAL A 193 -26.94 0.57 -17.78
C VAL A 193 -25.85 -0.05 -16.92
N THR A 194 -26.09 -1.25 -16.42
CA THR A 194 -25.15 -2.01 -15.59
C THR A 194 -23.79 -2.22 -16.26
N LYS A 195 -23.78 -2.69 -17.51
CA LYS A 195 -22.54 -2.90 -18.29
C LYS A 195 -21.84 -1.59 -18.63
N SER A 196 -22.60 -0.57 -19.06
CA SER A 196 -22.06 0.75 -19.40
C SER A 196 -21.42 1.44 -18.19
N LEU A 197 -22.02 1.28 -17.01
CA LEU A 197 -21.51 1.86 -15.77
C LEU A 197 -20.23 1.14 -15.30
N LEU A 198 -20.18 -0.19 -15.33
CA LEU A 198 -18.97 -0.94 -15.01
C LEU A 198 -17.79 -0.48 -15.89
N TYR A 199 -18.01 -0.41 -17.20
CA TYR A 199 -17.02 0.12 -18.12
C TYR A 199 -16.57 1.53 -17.74
N SER A 200 -17.50 2.41 -17.38
CA SER A 200 -17.19 3.79 -16.99
C SER A 200 -16.37 3.88 -15.70
N ILE A 201 -16.67 3.04 -14.70
CA ILE A 201 -15.91 2.91 -13.44
C ILE A 201 -14.48 2.48 -13.73
N ILE A 202 -14.31 1.37 -14.43
CA ILE A 202 -12.99 0.80 -14.75
C ILE A 202 -12.18 1.76 -15.62
N ASN A 203 -12.78 2.31 -16.69
CA ASN A 203 -12.11 3.25 -17.58
C ASN A 203 -11.64 4.50 -16.86
N LEU A 204 -12.46 5.09 -15.98
CA LEU A 204 -12.04 6.27 -15.22
C LEU A 204 -10.92 5.92 -14.23
N TYR A 205 -11.03 4.79 -13.53
CA TYR A 205 -10.00 4.32 -12.60
C TYR A 205 -8.64 4.13 -13.30
N VAL A 206 -8.61 3.37 -14.40
CA VAL A 206 -7.40 3.08 -15.17
C VAL A 206 -6.75 4.37 -15.67
N ARG A 207 -7.54 5.33 -16.19
CA ARG A 207 -7.00 6.62 -16.65
C ARG A 207 -6.35 7.41 -15.52
N VAL A 208 -7.04 7.59 -14.40
CA VAL A 208 -6.50 8.34 -13.25
C VAL A 208 -5.26 7.65 -12.70
N ARG A 209 -5.27 6.31 -12.65
CA ARG A 209 -4.12 5.51 -12.23
C ARG A 209 -2.91 5.65 -13.16
N SER A 210 -3.14 5.73 -14.47
CA SER A 210 -2.08 6.02 -15.47
C SER A 210 -1.48 7.40 -15.31
N PHE A 211 -2.30 8.43 -15.04
CA PHE A 211 -1.77 9.74 -14.70
C PHE A 211 -0.91 9.71 -13.42
N SER A 212 -1.36 9.00 -12.39
CA SER A 212 -0.57 8.82 -11.16
C SER A 212 0.76 8.12 -11.45
N LEU A 213 0.76 7.05 -12.26
CA LEU A 213 1.98 6.34 -12.63
C LEU A 213 2.96 7.24 -13.39
N ALA A 214 2.48 8.02 -14.36
CA ALA A 214 3.31 8.95 -15.10
C ALA A 214 3.97 9.98 -14.17
N LYS A 215 3.20 10.52 -13.22
CA LYS A 215 3.71 11.43 -12.19
C LYS A 215 4.81 10.78 -11.35
N ASP A 216 4.59 9.56 -10.87
CA ASP A 216 5.58 8.80 -10.07
C ASP A 216 6.87 8.56 -10.86
N ILE A 217 6.78 8.24 -12.16
CA ILE A 217 7.94 8.04 -13.03
C ILE A 217 8.75 9.34 -13.18
N ILE A 218 8.07 10.46 -13.44
CA ILE A 218 8.72 11.78 -13.58
C ILE A 218 9.40 12.18 -12.28
N GLU A 219 8.73 12.03 -11.14
CA GLU A 219 9.30 12.33 -9.82
C GLU A 219 10.52 11.46 -9.51
N LYS A 220 10.46 10.16 -9.81
CA LYS A 220 11.61 9.25 -9.65
C LYS A 220 12.78 9.68 -10.53
N TYR A 221 12.54 10.06 -11.79
CA TYR A 221 13.58 10.55 -12.69
C TYR A 221 14.21 11.84 -12.16
N MET A 222 13.40 12.82 -11.74
CA MET A 222 13.89 14.07 -11.16
C MET A 222 14.73 13.84 -9.89
N ALA A 223 14.30 12.93 -9.00
CA ALA A 223 15.03 12.58 -7.80
C ALA A 223 16.39 11.93 -8.12
N ASN A 224 16.42 11.02 -9.11
CA ASN A 224 17.66 10.38 -9.55
C ASN A 224 18.61 11.38 -10.22
N ALA A 225 18.10 12.31 -11.03
CA ALA A 225 18.90 13.37 -11.63
C ALA A 225 19.57 14.25 -10.57
N LYS A 226 18.83 14.64 -9.51
CA LYS A 226 19.38 15.38 -8.37
C LYS A 226 20.47 14.58 -7.64
N LYS A 227 20.23 13.30 -7.35
CA LYS A 227 21.22 12.41 -6.71
C LYS A 227 22.48 12.25 -7.54
N ASN A 228 22.35 12.11 -8.85
CA ASN A 228 23.50 11.95 -9.75
C ASN A 228 24.33 13.24 -9.84
N LYS A 229 23.67 14.41 -9.89
CA LYS A 229 24.36 15.72 -9.83
C LYS A 229 25.13 15.90 -8.52
N ALA A 230 24.51 15.56 -7.38
CA ALA A 230 25.19 15.61 -6.08
C ALA A 230 26.41 14.69 -6.04
N LYS A 231 26.27 13.44 -6.51
CA LYS A 231 27.40 12.49 -6.60
C LYS A 231 28.52 12.99 -7.51
N ALA A 232 28.18 13.61 -8.65
CA ALA A 232 29.17 14.19 -9.56
C ALA A 232 29.92 15.34 -8.89
N LEU A 233 29.21 16.26 -8.22
CA LEU A 233 29.81 17.36 -7.49
C LEU A 233 30.75 16.88 -6.37
N CYS A 234 30.34 15.87 -5.58
CA CYS A 234 31.21 15.29 -4.55
C CYS A 234 32.50 14.70 -5.14
N LYS A 235 32.42 14.02 -6.28
CA LYS A 235 33.62 13.49 -6.97
C LYS A 235 34.55 14.60 -7.45
N GLU A 236 33.99 15.72 -7.90
CA GLU A 236 34.79 16.85 -8.38
C GLU A 236 35.46 17.63 -7.25
N ILE A 237 34.77 17.81 -6.11
CA ILE A 237 35.36 18.41 -4.91
C ILE A 237 36.51 17.54 -4.39
N SER A 238 36.31 16.21 -4.28
CA SER A 238 37.37 15.29 -3.84
C SER A 238 38.63 15.43 -4.68
N ARG A 239 38.49 15.39 -6.01
CA ARG A 239 39.64 15.55 -6.93
C ARG A 239 40.36 16.88 -6.76
N LYS A 240 39.63 17.98 -6.50
CA LYS A 240 40.25 19.30 -6.27
C LYS A 240 40.96 19.38 -4.92
N CYS A 241 40.47 18.68 -3.89
CA CYS A 241 41.14 18.57 -2.60
C CYS A 241 42.43 17.76 -2.74
N ASP A 242 42.38 16.61 -3.40
CA ASP A 242 43.54 15.72 -3.60
C ASP A 242 44.68 16.47 -4.33
N ASN A 243 44.36 17.15 -5.44
CA ASN A 243 45.34 17.94 -6.20
C ASN A 243 45.93 19.12 -5.39
N ALA A 244 45.15 19.73 -4.50
CA ALA A 244 45.61 20.87 -3.69
C ALA A 244 46.45 20.45 -2.47
N GLU A 245 46.50 19.15 -2.13
CA GLU A 245 47.42 18.60 -1.13
C GLU A 245 48.76 18.23 -1.76
N GLU A 246 48.78 17.77 -3.01
CA GLU A 246 50.01 17.51 -3.78
C GLU A 246 50.79 18.80 -4.06
N ASP A 247 50.12 19.87 -4.51
CA ASP A 247 50.76 21.18 -4.80
C ASP A 247 51.36 21.89 -3.55
N ARG A 248 51.08 21.42 -2.33
CA ARG A 248 51.61 21.98 -1.07
C ARG A 248 52.79 21.21 -0.49
N GLN A 249 53.17 20.10 -1.11
CA GLN A 249 54.31 19.26 -0.70
C GLN A 249 55.56 19.45 -1.56
N ASP A 250 55.48 20.29 -2.61
CA ASP A 250 56.61 20.81 -3.40
C ASP A 250 57.05 22.21 -2.93
#